data_AF-A0A4Q5UGI4-F1
#
_entry.id   AF-A0A4Q5UGI4-F1
#
_cell.length_a   1.000
_cell.length_b   1.000
_cell.length_c   1.000
_cell.angle_alpha   90.00
_cell.angle_beta   90.00
_cell.angle_gamma   90.00
#
_symmetry.space_group_name_H-M   'P 1'
#
loop_
_entity.id
_entity.type
_entity.pdbx_description
1 polymer ?
#
loop_
_entity_poly.entity_id
_entity_poly.type
_entity_poly.pdbx_seq_one_letter_code
_entity_poly.pdbx_strand_id
1 'polypeptide(L)'
;MKRWLNYQSVVKQVPFFLFLTVLAVVYIYNGHLADKTIRNINRTAREVKELQHEFKTVKSEVMFRSKQSELVKAVEPLGLKELAQSPVILEAAKEEKN
;
A
#
# COMPACT_ATOMS: atom_id res chain seq x y z
N MET A 1 -18.51 54.81 34.60
CA MET A 1 -17.98 53.85 33.61
C MET A 1 -16.59 53.32 34.04
N LYS A 2 -16.47 52.64 35.20
CA LYS A 2 -15.19 52.07 35.70
C LYS A 2 -15.40 51.08 36.87
N ARG A 3 -16.24 50.06 36.67
CA ARG A 3 -16.51 49.03 37.70
C ARG A 3 -16.65 47.62 37.13
N TRP A 4 -16.03 47.36 35.98
CA TRP A 4 -16.09 46.08 35.28
C TRP A 4 -14.98 45.09 35.69
N LEU A 5 -13.90 45.56 36.29
CA LEU A 5 -12.90 44.71 36.94
C LEU A 5 -12.99 44.88 38.45
N ASN A 6 -13.96 44.22 39.07
CA ASN A 6 -13.92 43.98 40.50
C ASN A 6 -12.98 42.79 40.75
N TYR A 7 -11.94 42.98 41.56
CA TYR A 7 -10.96 41.94 41.91
C TYR A 7 -11.64 40.65 42.42
N GLN A 8 -12.70 40.79 43.22
CA GLN A 8 -13.50 39.66 43.70
C GLN A 8 -14.16 38.85 42.58
N SER A 9 -14.52 39.48 41.46
CA SER A 9 -15.09 38.78 40.31
C SER A 9 -14.02 38.05 39.50
N VAL A 10 -12.85 38.66 39.34
CA VAL A 10 -11.71 38.06 38.62
C VAL A 10 -11.23 36.81 39.35
N VAL A 11 -11.07 36.89 40.67
CA VAL A 11 -10.62 35.75 41.49
C VAL A 11 -11.60 34.58 41.42
N LYS A 12 -12.91 34.84 41.35
CA LYS A 12 -13.93 33.78 41.16
C LYS A 12 -13.87 33.09 39.80
N GLN A 13 -13.29 33.74 38.78
CA GLN A 13 -13.19 33.21 37.42
C GLN A 13 -11.84 32.50 37.16
N VAL A 14 -10.87 32.61 38.08
CA VAL A 14 -9.56 31.93 37.98
C VAL A 14 -9.68 30.43 37.69
N PRO A 15 -10.57 29.64 38.34
CA PRO A 15 -10.71 28.22 38.02
C PRO A 15 -11.14 27.96 36.56
N PHE A 16 -11.97 28.84 35.99
CA PHE A 16 -12.40 28.74 34.60
C PHE A 16 -11.26 29.06 33.62
N PHE A 17 -10.44 30.08 33.91
CA PHE A 17 -9.24 30.35 33.12
C PHE A 17 -8.24 29.19 33.19
N LEU A 18 -8.04 28.61 34.37
CA LEU A 18 -7.15 27.45 34.54
C LEU A 18 -7.66 26.25 33.72
N PHE A 19 -8.97 26.00 33.71
CA PHE A 19 -9.59 25.01 32.84
C PHE A 19 -9.28 25.25 31.36
N LEU A 20 -9.45 26.49 30.88
CA LEU A 20 -9.12 26.85 29.49
C LEU A 20 -7.63 26.70 29.18
N THR A 21 -6.74 27.05 30.13
CA THR A 21 -5.29 26.86 29.97
C THR A 21 -4.94 25.39 29.83
N VAL A 22 -5.51 24.51 30.66
CA VAL A 22 -5.32 23.06 30.52
C VAL A 22 -5.80 22.58 29.16
N LEU A 23 -6.97 23.05 28.72
CA LEU A 23 -7.54 22.67 27.43
C LEU A 23 -6.67 23.14 26.26
N ALA A 24 -6.07 24.33 26.35
CA ALA A 24 -5.12 24.83 25.38
C ALA A 24 -3.83 23.99 25.33
N VAL A 25 -3.29 23.58 26.49
CA VAL A 25 -2.12 22.68 26.55
C VAL A 25 -2.43 21.33 25.91
N VAL A 26 -3.58 20.74 26.21
CA VAL A 26 -4.04 19.47 25.61
C VAL A 26 -4.19 19.63 24.09
N TYR A 27 -4.74 20.74 23.62
CA TYR A 27 -4.88 21.02 22.19
C TYR A 27 -3.52 21.10 21.48
N ILE A 28 -2.57 21.86 22.04
CA ILE A 28 -1.21 21.98 21.48
C ILE A 28 -0.51 20.62 21.45
N TYR A 29 -0.64 19.85 22.54
CA TYR A 29 -0.08 18.50 22.63
C TYR A 29 -0.63 17.58 21.54
N ASN A 30 -1.96 17.58 21.36
CA ASN A 30 -2.62 16.78 20.33
C ASN A 30 -2.21 17.21 18.92
N GLY A 31 -2.04 18.51 18.67
CA GLY A 31 -1.53 19.02 17.41
C GLY A 31 -0.15 18.46 17.07
N HIS A 32 0.79 18.50 18.02
CA HIS A 32 2.13 17.95 17.80
C HIS A 32 2.13 16.43 17.58
N LEU A 33 1.24 15.70 18.27
CA LEU A 33 1.10 14.25 18.06
C LEU A 33 0.51 13.94 16.67
N ALA A 34 -0.46 14.73 16.21
CA ALA A 34 -1.03 14.61 14.88
C ALA A 34 0.03 14.88 13.80
N ASP A 35 0.82 15.94 13.93
CA ASP A 35 1.89 16.27 12.98
C ASP A 35 2.92 15.14 12.85
N LYS A 36 3.35 14.57 13.98
CA LYS A 36 4.26 13.41 13.97
C LYS A 36 3.63 12.20 13.28
N THR A 37 2.36 11.94 13.56
CA THR A 37 1.63 10.81 13.00
C THR A 37 1.48 10.96 11.48
N ILE A 38 1.10 12.15 11.01
CA ILE A 38 0.99 12.46 9.58
C ILE A 38 2.34 12.29 8.88
N ARG A 39 3.43 12.76 9.49
CA ARG A 39 4.77 12.58 8.93
C ARG A 39 5.16 11.10 8.81
N ASN A 40 4.83 10.28 9.81
CA ASN A 40 5.07 8.84 9.77
C ASN A 40 4.23 8.14 8.70
N ILE A 41 2.94 8.47 8.61
CA ILE A 41 2.04 7.96 7.55
C ILE A 41 2.62 8.27 6.17
N ASN A 42 3.03 9.51 5.94
CA ASN A 42 3.61 9.92 4.65
C ASN A 42 4.90 9.16 4.32
N ARG A 43 5.73 8.87 5.32
CA ARG A 43 6.96 8.06 5.12
C ARG A 43 6.60 6.62 4.73
N THR A 44 5.75 5.97 5.52
CA THR A 44 5.34 4.57 5.25
C THR A 44 4.58 4.44 3.94
N ALA A 45 3.74 5.42 3.57
CA ALA A 45 3.04 5.42 2.28
C ALA A 45 4.01 5.49 1.09
N ARG A 46 5.12 6.23 1.22
CA ARG A 46 6.18 6.27 0.19
C ARG A 46 6.89 4.93 0.09
N GLU A 47 7.27 4.33 1.22
CA GLU A 47 7.92 3.01 1.26
C GLU A 47 7.03 1.96 0.58
N VAL A 48 5.74 1.90 0.91
CA VAL A 48 4.79 0.98 0.26
C VAL A 48 4.70 1.22 -1.25
N LYS A 49 4.65 2.49 -1.69
CA LYS A 49 4.60 2.83 -3.11
C LYS A 49 5.87 2.40 -3.85
N GLU A 50 7.03 2.55 -3.22
CA GLU A 50 8.31 2.14 -3.76
C GLU A 50 8.39 0.61 -3.90
N LEU A 51 8.02 -0.13 -2.86
CA LEU A 51 7.92 -1.60 -2.92
C LEU A 51 6.95 -2.07 -4.02
N GLN A 52 5.79 -1.41 -4.15
CA GLN A 52 4.84 -1.73 -5.23
C GLN A 52 5.42 -1.49 -6.62
N HIS A 53 6.24 -0.44 -6.78
CA HIS A 53 6.90 -0.13 -8.04
C HIS A 53 7.96 -1.17 -8.39
N GLU A 54 8.78 -1.57 -7.42
CA GLU A 54 9.78 -2.64 -7.57
C GLU A 54 9.11 -3.97 -7.94
N PHE A 55 8.07 -4.36 -7.21
CA PHE A 55 7.30 -5.56 -7.51
C PHE A 55 6.73 -5.56 -8.93
N LYS A 56 6.14 -4.44 -9.37
CA LYS A 56 5.61 -4.30 -10.74
C LYS A 56 6.71 -4.42 -11.79
N THR A 57 7.87 -3.83 -11.54
CA THR A 57 9.03 -3.91 -12.44
C THR A 57 9.48 -5.36 -12.60
N VAL A 58 9.75 -6.05 -11.49
CA VAL A 58 10.20 -7.46 -11.51
C VAL A 58 9.14 -8.37 -12.11
N LYS A 59 7.86 -8.19 -11.75
CA LYS A 59 6.76 -8.95 -12.34
C LYS A 59 6.66 -8.73 -13.84
N SER A 60 6.84 -7.50 -14.32
CA SER A 60 6.82 -7.17 -15.75
C SER A 60 7.95 -7.88 -16.49
N GLU A 61 9.16 -7.95 -15.90
CA GLU A 61 10.29 -8.68 -16.47
C GLU A 61 9.99 -10.19 -16.59
N VAL A 62 9.44 -10.79 -15.52
CA VAL A 62 9.03 -12.20 -15.54
C VAL A 62 7.94 -12.44 -16.59
N MET A 63 6.94 -11.56 -16.68
CA MET A 63 5.90 -11.64 -17.70
C MET A 63 6.45 -11.53 -19.12
N PHE A 64 7.43 -10.65 -19.34
CA PHE A 64 8.09 -10.50 -20.64
C PHE A 64 8.84 -11.77 -21.03
N ARG A 65 9.63 -12.35 -20.12
CA ARG A 65 10.32 -13.63 -20.34
C ARG A 65 9.36 -14.80 -20.52
N SER A 66 8.22 -14.78 -19.84
CA SER A 66 7.18 -15.81 -19.94
C SER A 66 6.26 -15.62 -21.15
N LYS A 67 6.46 -14.56 -21.95
CA LYS A 67 5.68 -14.32 -23.15
C LYS A 67 5.98 -15.41 -24.16
N GLN A 68 4.95 -16.05 -24.70
CA GLN A 68 5.05 -17.19 -25.62
C GLN A 68 6.04 -16.95 -26.77
N SER A 69 6.03 -15.76 -27.37
CA SER A 69 6.96 -15.39 -28.44
C SER A 69 8.44 -15.31 -28.02
N GLU A 70 8.72 -14.93 -26.77
CA GLU A 70 10.08 -14.87 -26.22
C GLU A 70 10.50 -16.22 -25.63
N LEU A 71 9.57 -16.96 -25.02
CA LEU A 71 9.79 -18.35 -24.59
C LEU A 71 10.17 -19.25 -25.76
N VAL A 72 9.47 -19.17 -26.89
CA VAL A 72 9.76 -19.98 -28.09
C VAL A 72 11.19 -19.73 -28.58
N LYS A 73 11.66 -18.47 -28.61
CA LYS A 73 13.04 -18.13 -28.94
C LYS A 73 14.04 -18.66 -27.91
N ALA A 74 13.71 -18.59 -26.62
CA ALA A 74 14.59 -19.05 -25.54
C ALA A 74 14.75 -20.58 -25.50
N VAL A 75 13.74 -21.34 -25.92
CA VAL A 75 13.77 -22.82 -25.97
C VAL A 75 14.20 -23.39 -27.33
N GLU A 76 14.33 -22.56 -28.36
CA GLU A 76 14.85 -22.92 -29.69
C GLU A 76 16.24 -23.59 -29.67
N PRO A 77 17.25 -23.09 -28.92
CA PRO A 77 18.54 -23.77 -28.78
C PRO A 77 18.47 -25.11 -28.02
N LEU A 78 17.37 -25.38 -27.30
CA LEU A 78 17.10 -26.67 -26.66
C LEU A 78 16.40 -27.66 -27.63
N GLY A 79 16.14 -27.26 -28.87
CA GLY A 79 15.49 -28.08 -29.90
C GLY A 79 13.99 -28.28 -29.69
N LEU A 80 13.38 -27.56 -28.76
CA LEU A 80 11.97 -27.66 -28.41
C LEU A 80 11.12 -26.82 -29.38
N LYS A 81 10.06 -27.42 -29.94
CA LYS A 81 9.12 -26.76 -30.85
C LYS A 81 7.72 -26.77 -30.26
N GLU A 82 6.94 -25.73 -30.57
CA GLU A 82 5.52 -25.72 -30.22
C GLU A 82 4.79 -26.91 -30.85
N LEU A 83 3.94 -27.54 -30.04
CA LEU A 83 3.04 -28.59 -30.50
C LEU A 83 1.94 -27.95 -31.35
N ALA A 84 2.12 -27.94 -32.67
CA ALA A 84 1.15 -27.40 -33.62
C ALA A 84 -0.11 -28.27 -33.80
N GLN A 85 -0.11 -29.49 -33.27
CA GLN A 85 -1.23 -30.43 -33.37
C GLN A 85 -1.77 -30.74 -31.98
N SER A 86 -3.10 -30.78 -31.85
CA SER A 86 -3.77 -31.20 -30.62
C SER A 86 -3.37 -32.64 -30.26
N PRO A 87 -3.17 -32.96 -28.97
CA PRO A 87 -2.83 -34.32 -28.55
C PRO A 87 -3.89 -35.32 -29.03
N VAL A 88 -3.45 -36.38 -29.71
CA VAL A 88 -4.35 -37.44 -30.15
C VAL A 88 -4.63 -38.35 -28.96
N ILE A 89 -5.91 -38.49 -28.59
CA ILE A 89 -6.34 -39.49 -27.62
C ILE A 89 -6.17 -40.85 -28.31
N LEU A 90 -5.23 -41.65 -27.83
CA LEU A 90 -5.07 -43.03 -28.29
C LEU A 90 -6.25 -43.84 -27.77
N GLU A 91 -7.32 -43.97 -28.56
CA GLU A 91 -8.28 -45.05 -28.34
C GLU A 91 -7.55 -46.37 -28.64
N ALA A 92 -7.45 -47.22 -27.61
CA ALA A 92 -6.80 -48.52 -27.71
C ALA A 92 -7.31 -49.27 -28.95
N ALA A 93 -6.36 -49.70 -29.79
CA ALA A 93 -6.60 -50.37 -31.06
C ALA A 93 -7.72 -51.41 -30.92
N LYS A 94 -8.86 -51.18 -31.57
CA LYS A 94 -9.82 -52.24 -31.82
C LYS A 94 -9.19 -53.16 -32.87
N GLU A 95 -8.80 -54.34 -32.40
CA GLU A 95 -8.41 -55.48 -33.23
C GLU A 95 -9.50 -55.75 -34.28
N GLU A 96 -9.16 -55.60 -35.56
CA GLU A 96 -9.94 -56.14 -36.67
C GLU A 96 -9.88 -57.67 -36.57
N LYS A 97 -11.02 -58.27 -36.18
CA LYS A 97 -11.22 -59.71 -36.25
C LYS A 97 -11.75 -60.08 -37.63
N ASN A 98 -10.94 -60.86 -38.36
CA ASN A 98 -11.33 -61.64 -39.54
C ASN A 98 -12.53 -62.57 -39.25
#